data_AF-A0A8D2CEJ9-F1
#
_entry.id   AF-A0A8D2CEJ9-F1
#
_cell.length_a   1.000
_cell.length_b   1.000
_cell.length_c   1.000
_cell.angle_alpha   90.00
_cell.angle_beta   90.00
_cell.angle_gamma   90.00
#
_symmetry.space_group_name_H-M   'P 1'
#
loop_
_entity.id
_entity.type
_entity.pdbx_description
1 polymer ?
#
loop_
_entity_poly.entity_id
_entity_poly.type
_entity_poly.pdbx_seq_one_letter_code
_entity_poly.pdbx_strand_id
1 'polypeptide(L)'
;MKELRVDLNNNANYFRKELENIRRGQEKLENSFAEIQAELKVIKSRRNNSEELIGDSEDRIIEITQSRHQTENQRKKYEKNIRDLWDNNIKQTNKCIIVIPEGEGKEKGIEKIFEEIMAENFPNLKETDYIKIQETQRAPNRLNPNRPTPRHIIIRMVKVKDKERILRAAREKQRQL
;
A
#
# COMPACT_ATOMS: atom_id res chain seq x y z
N MET A 1 70.15 -0.29 -71.39
CA MET A 1 69.00 0.43 -71.96
C MET A 1 67.69 -0.36 -71.95
N LYS A 2 67.65 -1.65 -72.37
CA LYS A 2 66.40 -2.44 -72.37
C LYS A 2 65.88 -2.83 -70.96
N GLU A 3 66.75 -3.25 -70.04
CA GLU A 3 66.38 -3.59 -68.66
C GLU A 3 65.79 -2.40 -67.90
N LEU A 4 66.46 -1.24 -67.91
CA LEU A 4 65.95 0.00 -67.30
C LEU A 4 64.53 0.35 -67.79
N ARG A 5 64.22 0.07 -69.07
CA ARG A 5 62.89 0.31 -69.64
C ARG A 5 61.85 -0.67 -69.10
N VAL A 6 62.23 -1.92 -68.85
CA VAL A 6 61.36 -2.95 -68.27
C VAL A 6 61.06 -2.61 -66.80
N ASP A 7 62.07 -2.23 -66.03
CA ASP A 7 61.90 -1.86 -64.62
C ASP A 7 61.01 -0.62 -64.45
N LEU A 8 61.21 0.40 -65.29
CA LEU A 8 60.33 1.58 -65.32
C LEU A 8 58.87 1.20 -65.61
N ASN A 9 58.65 0.27 -66.54
CA ASN A 9 57.31 -0.14 -66.94
C ASN A 9 56.63 -1.00 -65.86
N ASN A 10 57.39 -1.86 -65.19
CA ASN A 10 56.91 -2.65 -64.04
C ASN A 10 56.52 -1.75 -62.87
N ASN A 11 57.35 -0.74 -62.57
CA ASN A 11 57.07 0.22 -61.51
C ASN A 11 55.84 1.09 -61.83
N ALA A 12 55.68 1.53 -63.09
CA ALA A 12 54.50 2.25 -63.54
C ALA A 12 53.21 1.40 -63.42
N ASN A 13 53.28 0.11 -63.75
CA ASN A 13 52.14 -0.81 -63.58
C ASN A 13 51.81 -1.05 -62.10
N TYR A 14 52.82 -1.14 -61.23
CA TYR A 14 52.65 -1.26 -59.78
C TYR A 14 51.92 -0.03 -59.21
N PHE A 15 52.42 1.18 -59.48
CA PHE A 15 51.78 2.41 -59.00
C PHE A 15 50.36 2.58 -59.53
N ARG A 16 50.08 2.21 -60.78
CA ARG A 16 48.73 2.24 -61.34
C ARG A 16 47.78 1.33 -60.55
N LYS A 17 48.22 0.10 -60.23
CA LYS A 17 47.42 -0.85 -59.44
C LYS A 17 47.17 -0.34 -58.02
N GLU A 18 48.18 0.30 -57.41
CA GLU A 18 48.06 0.88 -56.08
C GLU A 18 47.08 2.07 -56.07
N LEU A 19 47.14 2.94 -57.08
CA LEU A 19 46.17 4.04 -57.25
C LEU A 19 44.73 3.54 -57.42
N GLU A 20 44.50 2.49 -58.21
CA GLU A 20 43.16 1.89 -58.34
C GLU A 20 42.67 1.25 -57.03
N ASN A 21 43.57 0.65 -56.24
CA ASN A 21 43.22 0.14 -54.92
C ASN A 21 42.80 1.27 -53.96
N ILE A 22 43.56 2.37 -53.94
CA ILE A 22 43.24 3.56 -53.14
C ILE A 22 41.91 4.15 -53.58
N ARG A 23 41.69 4.32 -54.89
CA ARG A 23 40.45 4.88 -55.45
C ARG A 23 39.21 4.07 -55.02
N ARG A 24 39.29 2.75 -55.16
CA ARG A 24 38.23 1.85 -54.68
C ARG A 24 38.03 1.90 -53.16
N GLY A 25 39.11 2.12 -52.40
CA GLY A 25 39.04 2.35 -50.96
C GLY A 25 38.30 3.63 -50.60
N GLN A 26 38.56 4.72 -51.34
CA GLN A 26 37.87 6.00 -51.18
C GLN A 26 36.38 5.89 -51.51
N GLU A 27 36.02 5.26 -52.63
CA GLU A 27 34.61 5.05 -53.01
C GLU A 27 33.83 4.28 -51.92
N LYS A 28 34.46 3.27 -51.31
CA LYS A 28 33.86 2.54 -50.17
C LYS A 28 33.67 3.43 -48.95
N LEU A 29 34.65 4.26 -48.62
CA LEU A 29 34.55 5.20 -47.49
C LEU A 29 33.45 6.24 -47.72
N GLU A 30 33.32 6.77 -48.93
CA GLU A 30 32.28 7.72 -49.29
C GLU A 30 30.87 7.11 -49.16
N ASN A 31 30.69 5.88 -49.65
CA ASN A 31 29.42 5.16 -49.50
C ASN A 31 29.07 4.93 -48.02
N SER A 32 30.01 4.43 -47.23
CA SER A 32 29.80 4.23 -45.79
C SER A 32 29.49 5.56 -45.07
N PHE A 33 30.13 6.66 -45.46
CA PHE A 33 29.86 7.97 -44.89
C PHE A 33 28.45 8.46 -45.23
N ALA A 34 27.99 8.27 -46.47
CA ALA A 34 26.63 8.60 -46.87
C ALA A 34 25.58 7.80 -46.10
N GLU A 35 25.81 6.50 -45.88
CA GLU A 35 24.95 5.63 -45.06
C GLU A 35 24.86 6.14 -43.61
N ILE A 36 26.01 6.42 -42.97
CA ILE A 36 26.05 6.98 -41.61
C ILE A 36 25.28 8.29 -41.52
N GLN A 37 25.41 9.18 -42.51
CA GLN A 37 24.66 10.44 -42.52
C GLN A 37 23.15 10.23 -42.61
N ALA A 38 22.70 9.26 -43.39
CA ALA A 38 21.28 8.93 -43.50
C ALA A 38 20.74 8.39 -42.17
N GLU A 39 21.45 7.47 -41.53
CA GLU A 39 21.07 6.92 -40.22
C GLU A 39 21.04 8.01 -39.14
N LEU A 40 22.01 8.91 -39.11
CA LEU A 40 22.04 10.03 -38.17
C LEU A 40 20.82 10.94 -38.29
N LYS A 41 20.33 11.18 -39.52
CA LYS A 41 19.08 11.93 -39.74
C LYS A 41 17.88 11.21 -39.12
N VAL A 42 17.76 9.90 -39.33
CA VAL A 42 16.69 9.07 -38.76
C VAL A 42 16.76 9.09 -37.23
N ILE A 43 17.95 8.89 -36.66
CA ILE A 43 18.17 8.92 -35.21
C ILE A 43 17.79 10.28 -34.62
N LYS A 44 18.11 11.39 -35.31
CA LYS A 44 17.75 12.74 -34.87
C LYS A 44 16.24 12.92 -34.79
N SER A 45 15.50 12.55 -35.83
CA SER A 45 14.03 12.63 -35.81
C SER A 45 13.43 11.77 -34.70
N ARG A 46 13.92 10.54 -34.54
CA ARG A 46 13.46 9.65 -33.47
C ARG A 46 13.75 10.22 -32.07
N ARG A 47 14.90 10.86 -31.87
CA ARG A 47 15.25 11.53 -30.61
C ARG A 47 14.26 12.64 -30.29
N ASN A 48 14.03 13.56 -31.24
CA ASN A 48 13.11 14.69 -31.02
C ASN A 48 11.71 14.21 -30.64
N ASN A 49 11.18 13.20 -31.35
CA ASN A 49 9.86 12.63 -31.02
C ASN A 49 9.85 11.99 -29.62
N SER A 50 10.96 11.38 -29.20
CA SER A 50 11.07 10.79 -27.86
C SER A 50 11.16 11.86 -26.77
N GLU A 51 11.85 12.98 -27.03
CA GLU A 51 11.93 14.12 -26.11
C GLU A 51 10.55 14.76 -25.89
N GLU A 52 9.75 14.91 -26.94
CA GLU A 52 8.36 15.41 -26.83
C GLU A 52 7.49 14.46 -26.00
N LEU A 53 7.53 13.15 -26.28
CA LEU A 53 6.79 12.14 -25.51
C LEU A 53 7.20 12.10 -24.03
N ILE A 54 8.48 12.36 -23.73
CA ILE A 54 8.97 12.47 -22.35
C ILE A 54 8.34 13.71 -21.69
N GLY A 55 8.35 14.86 -22.35
CA GLY A 55 7.71 16.08 -21.84
C GLY A 55 6.22 15.89 -21.52
N ASP A 56 5.46 15.32 -22.47
CA ASP A 56 4.04 15.00 -22.26
C ASP A 56 3.83 14.07 -21.05
N SER A 57 4.76 13.14 -20.83
CA SER A 57 4.70 12.20 -19.71
C SER A 57 5.04 12.87 -18.38
N GLU A 58 6.00 13.80 -18.36
CA GLU A 58 6.35 14.60 -17.18
C GLU A 58 5.18 15.46 -16.71
N ASP A 59 4.49 16.13 -17.63
CA ASP A 59 3.30 16.93 -17.32
C ASP A 59 2.18 16.08 -16.70
N ARG A 60 1.91 14.90 -17.29
CA ARG A 60 0.93 13.94 -16.74
C ARG A 60 1.31 13.46 -15.33
N ILE A 61 2.59 13.24 -15.06
CA ILE A 61 3.06 12.81 -13.74
C ILE A 61 2.78 13.90 -12.69
N ILE A 62 2.95 15.17 -13.04
CA ILE A 62 2.64 16.30 -12.15
C ILE A 62 1.15 16.31 -11.80
N GLU A 63 0.26 16.19 -12.81
CA GLU A 63 -1.19 16.13 -12.60
C GLU A 63 -1.62 14.97 -11.70
N ILE A 64 -1.10 13.76 -11.97
CA ILE A 64 -1.37 12.55 -11.18
C ILE A 64 -0.93 12.76 -9.73
N THR A 65 0.24 13.35 -9.51
CA THR A 65 0.78 13.60 -8.17
C THR A 65 -0.13 14.55 -7.39
N GLN A 66 -0.58 15.63 -8.01
CA GLN A 66 -1.48 16.59 -7.38
C GLN A 66 -2.85 15.98 -7.05
N SER A 67 -3.45 15.23 -7.98
CA SER A 67 -4.71 14.50 -7.75
C SER A 67 -4.59 13.47 -6.62
N ARG A 68 -3.45 12.76 -6.56
CA ARG A 68 -3.16 11.80 -5.49
C ARG A 68 -3.08 12.49 -4.13
N HIS A 69 -2.42 13.64 -4.03
CA HIS A 69 -2.37 14.43 -2.80
C HIS A 69 -3.76 14.87 -2.32
N GLN A 70 -4.60 15.34 -3.24
CA GLN A 70 -5.99 15.72 -2.91
C GLN A 70 -6.80 14.52 -2.39
N THR A 71 -6.75 13.39 -3.08
CA THR A 71 -7.45 12.16 -2.68
C THR A 71 -6.98 11.66 -1.31
N GLU A 72 -5.67 11.70 -1.04
CA GLU A 72 -5.12 11.29 0.25
C GLU A 72 -5.59 12.20 1.39
N ASN A 73 -5.67 13.51 1.16
CA ASN A 73 -6.19 14.46 2.14
C ASN A 73 -7.68 14.20 2.46
N GLN A 74 -8.49 13.91 1.45
CA GLN A 74 -9.88 13.50 1.66
C GLN A 74 -9.95 12.21 2.48
N ARG A 75 -9.14 11.21 2.14
CA ARG A 75 -9.10 9.94 2.87
C ARG A 75 -8.74 10.13 4.34
N LYS A 76 -7.71 10.93 4.63
CA LYS A 76 -7.32 11.29 6.01
C LYS A 76 -8.45 12.01 6.75
N LYS A 77 -9.18 12.91 6.10
CA LYS A 77 -10.35 13.57 6.68
C LYS A 77 -11.45 12.56 7.02
N TYR A 78 -11.78 11.66 6.10
CA TYR A 78 -12.77 10.61 6.36
C TYR A 78 -12.33 9.66 7.47
N GLU A 79 -11.06 9.27 7.51
CA GLU A 79 -10.52 8.43 8.58
C GLU A 79 -10.63 9.13 9.94
N LYS A 80 -10.27 10.40 10.01
CA LYS A 80 -10.43 11.21 11.22
C LYS A 80 -11.90 11.31 11.62
N ASN A 81 -12.79 11.62 10.68
CA ASN A 81 -14.22 11.69 10.95
C ASN A 81 -14.77 10.36 11.49
N ILE A 82 -14.34 9.22 10.92
CA ILE A 82 -14.72 7.89 11.40
C ILE A 82 -14.19 7.65 12.81
N ARG A 83 -12.93 8.02 13.07
CA ARG A 83 -12.32 7.89 14.40
C ARG A 83 -13.05 8.74 15.44
N ASP A 84 -13.40 9.97 15.10
CA ASP A 84 -14.14 10.89 15.95
C ASP A 84 -15.57 10.38 16.18
N LEU A 85 -16.25 9.88 15.15
CA LEU A 85 -17.57 9.24 15.29
C LEU A 85 -17.50 7.97 16.14
N TRP A 86 -16.46 7.16 16.00
CA TRP A 86 -16.24 5.96 16.80
C TRP A 86 -16.00 6.33 18.27
N ASP A 87 -15.10 7.27 18.52
CA ASP A 87 -14.78 7.72 19.87
C ASP A 87 -15.98 8.39 20.54
N ASN A 88 -16.74 9.22 19.82
CA ASN A 88 -17.91 9.88 20.38
C ASN A 88 -19.06 8.90 20.60
N ASN A 89 -19.41 8.08 19.61
CA ASN A 89 -20.57 7.19 19.71
C ASN A 89 -20.28 5.96 20.58
N ILE A 90 -19.12 5.31 20.48
CA ILE A 90 -18.87 4.04 21.18
C ILE A 90 -18.41 4.24 22.62
N LYS A 91 -17.67 5.33 22.92
CA LYS A 91 -17.44 5.69 24.33
C LYS A 91 -18.77 6.01 25.02
N GLN A 92 -19.68 6.74 24.33
CA GLN A 92 -21.01 7.07 24.84
C GLN A 92 -22.03 5.92 24.76
N THR A 93 -21.81 4.85 23.97
CA THR A 93 -22.76 3.73 23.97
C THR A 93 -22.72 2.98 25.29
N ASN A 94 -23.87 2.44 25.71
CA ASN A 94 -23.99 1.59 26.90
C ASN A 94 -23.35 0.19 26.74
N LYS A 95 -22.52 -0.06 25.71
CA LYS A 95 -21.99 -1.39 25.39
C LYS A 95 -20.66 -1.66 26.13
N CYS A 96 -20.55 -2.81 26.77
CA CYS A 96 -19.35 -3.38 27.40
C CYS A 96 -19.00 -4.72 26.74
N ILE A 97 -17.71 -5.04 26.62
CA ILE A 97 -17.23 -6.27 25.97
C ILE A 97 -16.42 -7.08 26.97
N ILE A 98 -16.78 -8.35 27.16
CA ILE A 98 -16.11 -9.29 28.08
C ILE A 98 -15.69 -10.55 27.33
N VAL A 99 -14.52 -11.09 27.64
CA VAL A 99 -14.02 -12.36 27.08
C VAL A 99 -14.45 -13.50 27.99
N ILE A 100 -15.22 -14.47 27.49
CA ILE A 100 -15.69 -15.62 28.28
C ILE A 100 -15.59 -16.92 27.46
N PRO A 101 -15.09 -18.04 28.03
CA PRO A 101 -15.07 -19.36 27.40
C PRO A 101 -16.42 -19.77 26.78
N GLU A 102 -16.41 -20.46 25.63
CA GLU A 102 -17.65 -20.77 24.87
C GLU A 102 -18.60 -21.76 25.57
N GLY A 103 -18.10 -22.61 26.47
CA GLY A 103 -18.85 -23.70 27.08
C GLY A 103 -19.86 -23.26 28.16
N GLU A 104 -19.52 -22.27 28.97
CA GLU A 104 -20.31 -21.89 30.16
C GLU A 104 -21.65 -21.19 29.79
N GLY A 105 -21.69 -20.52 28.64
CA GLY A 105 -22.83 -19.68 28.21
C GLY A 105 -24.04 -20.39 27.65
N LYS A 106 -23.96 -21.71 27.39
CA LYS A 106 -25.06 -22.48 26.79
C LYS A 106 -26.05 -23.02 27.83
N GLU A 107 -25.60 -23.30 29.06
CA GLU A 107 -26.46 -23.84 30.13
C GLU A 107 -26.94 -22.78 31.12
N LYS A 108 -26.08 -21.83 31.51
CA LYS A 108 -26.38 -20.85 32.57
C LYS A 108 -27.06 -19.57 32.09
N GLY A 109 -27.07 -19.30 30.78
CA GLY A 109 -27.49 -18.02 30.19
C GLY A 109 -26.42 -16.93 30.33
N ILE A 110 -26.31 -16.06 29.33
CA ILE A 110 -25.25 -15.03 29.23
C ILE A 110 -25.36 -14.00 30.37
N GLU A 111 -26.58 -13.65 30.78
CA GLU A 111 -26.84 -12.69 31.87
C GLU A 111 -26.32 -13.21 33.21
N LYS A 112 -26.60 -14.48 33.53
CA LYS A 112 -26.16 -15.10 34.78
C LYS A 112 -24.64 -15.13 34.90
N ILE A 113 -23.94 -15.40 33.79
CA ILE A 113 -22.47 -15.36 33.79
C ILE A 113 -21.95 -13.97 34.07
N PHE A 114 -22.57 -12.95 33.48
CA PHE A 114 -22.19 -11.58 33.79
C PHE A 114 -22.41 -11.24 35.26
N GLU A 115 -23.53 -11.67 35.85
CA GLU A 115 -23.79 -11.50 37.29
C GLU A 115 -22.77 -12.23 38.17
N GLU A 116 -22.38 -13.46 37.81
CA GLU A 116 -21.32 -14.22 38.47
C GLU A 116 -19.98 -13.46 38.43
N ILE A 117 -19.57 -12.97 37.25
CA ILE A 117 -18.34 -12.17 37.09
C ILE A 117 -18.38 -10.89 37.90
N MET A 118 -19.51 -10.18 37.89
CA MET A 118 -19.69 -8.96 38.64
C MET A 118 -19.62 -9.20 40.15
N ALA A 119 -20.22 -10.30 40.63
CA ALA A 119 -20.17 -10.69 42.04
C ALA A 119 -18.74 -11.01 42.49
N GLU A 120 -18.00 -11.76 41.68
CA GLU A 120 -16.64 -12.19 41.98
C GLU A 120 -15.65 -11.02 41.91
N ASN A 121 -15.77 -10.17 40.89
CA ASN A 121 -14.77 -9.15 40.62
C ASN A 121 -15.08 -7.79 41.25
N PHE A 122 -16.35 -7.45 41.38
CA PHE A 122 -16.82 -6.13 41.79
C PHE A 122 -18.01 -6.23 42.77
N PRO A 123 -17.84 -6.89 43.94
CA PRO A 123 -18.94 -7.12 44.89
C PRO A 123 -19.61 -5.81 45.34
N ASN A 124 -18.84 -4.73 45.48
CA ASN A 124 -19.31 -3.39 45.82
C ASN A 124 -20.28 -2.77 44.77
N LEU A 125 -20.30 -3.30 43.55
CA LEU A 125 -21.22 -2.88 42.49
C LEU A 125 -22.50 -3.71 42.48
N LYS A 126 -22.54 -4.87 43.15
CA LYS A 126 -23.67 -5.81 43.20
C LYS A 126 -24.65 -5.54 44.34
N GLU A 127 -24.17 -5.08 45.50
CA GLU A 127 -25.03 -4.75 46.66
C GLU A 127 -26.02 -3.60 46.42
N THR A 128 -25.85 -2.93 45.29
CA THR A 128 -26.65 -1.79 44.90
C THR A 128 -27.36 -2.21 43.61
N ASP A 129 -28.70 -2.29 43.58
CA ASP A 129 -29.59 -2.56 42.42
C ASP A 129 -29.46 -1.58 41.21
N TYR A 130 -28.27 -1.01 41.00
CA TYR A 130 -28.04 0.15 40.16
C TYR A 130 -27.70 -0.23 38.71
N ILE A 131 -27.11 -1.41 38.48
CA ILE A 131 -26.64 -1.80 37.14
C ILE A 131 -27.74 -2.59 36.43
N LYS A 132 -28.46 -1.92 35.54
CA LYS A 132 -29.49 -2.55 34.70
C LYS A 132 -28.95 -2.88 33.32
N ILE A 133 -29.11 -4.13 32.92
CA ILE A 133 -28.77 -4.65 31.61
C ILE A 133 -29.99 -4.49 30.70
N GLN A 134 -29.76 -3.99 29.49
CA GLN A 134 -30.78 -3.90 28.44
C GLN A 134 -30.74 -5.12 27.53
N GLU A 135 -29.55 -5.59 27.19
CA GLU A 135 -29.36 -6.70 26.26
C GLU A 135 -28.01 -7.35 26.51
N THR A 136 -27.95 -8.68 26.45
CA THR A 136 -26.69 -9.43 26.41
C THR A 136 -26.68 -10.32 25.19
N GLN A 137 -25.58 -10.30 24.44
CA GLN A 137 -25.42 -11.16 23.28
C GLN A 137 -23.97 -11.59 23.10
N ARG A 138 -23.77 -12.78 22.53
CA ARG A 138 -22.44 -13.21 22.05
C ARG A 138 -22.14 -12.50 20.73
N ALA A 139 -20.89 -12.07 20.55
CA ALA A 139 -20.44 -11.54 19.28
C ALA A 139 -20.66 -12.58 18.17
N PRO A 140 -21.17 -12.19 17.00
CA PRO A 140 -21.47 -13.13 15.93
C PRO A 140 -20.18 -13.70 15.34
N ASN A 141 -20.20 -14.99 14.98
CA ASN A 141 -19.05 -15.70 14.43
C ASN A 141 -18.91 -15.46 12.91
N ARG A 142 -18.71 -14.20 12.49
CA ARG A 142 -18.81 -13.83 11.06
C ARG A 142 -17.55 -14.11 10.23
N LEU A 143 -16.37 -14.17 10.86
CA LEU A 143 -15.08 -14.18 10.14
C LEU A 143 -14.36 -15.53 10.14
N ASN A 144 -14.53 -16.35 11.18
CA ASN A 144 -13.85 -17.65 11.26
C ASN A 144 -14.64 -18.65 12.13
N PRO A 145 -15.45 -19.53 11.50
CA PRO A 145 -16.24 -20.53 12.20
C PRO A 145 -15.42 -21.44 13.12
N ASN A 146 -14.16 -21.69 12.79
CA ASN A 146 -13.25 -22.61 13.47
C ASN A 146 -12.31 -21.90 14.47
N ARG A 147 -12.61 -20.67 14.86
CA ARG A 147 -11.74 -19.90 15.75
C ARG A 147 -11.64 -20.60 17.12
N PRO A 148 -10.43 -20.99 17.57
CA PRO A 148 -10.26 -21.68 18.86
C PRO A 148 -10.38 -20.73 20.06
N THR A 149 -10.35 -19.41 19.83
CA THR A 149 -10.48 -18.42 20.91
C THR A 149 -11.95 -18.15 21.25
N PRO A 150 -12.31 -18.06 22.53
CA PRO A 150 -13.68 -17.80 22.93
C PRO A 150 -14.25 -16.49 22.37
N ARG A 151 -15.52 -16.50 21.96
CA ARG A 151 -16.22 -15.29 21.51
C ARG A 151 -16.49 -14.31 22.65
N HIS A 152 -16.30 -13.03 22.36
CA HIS A 152 -16.68 -11.96 23.26
C HIS A 152 -18.20 -11.93 23.52
N ILE A 153 -18.59 -11.49 24.72
CA ILE A 153 -19.95 -11.13 25.06
C ILE A 153 -20.06 -9.61 25.01
N ILE A 154 -21.10 -9.13 24.33
CA ILE A 154 -21.47 -7.72 24.19
C ILE A 154 -22.66 -7.49 25.11
N ILE A 155 -22.48 -6.61 26.09
CA ILE A 155 -23.48 -6.27 27.10
C ILE A 155 -23.89 -4.84 26.89
N ARG A 156 -25.16 -4.59 26.59
CA ARG A 156 -25.74 -3.25 26.51
C ARG A 156 -26.40 -2.95 27.84
N MET A 157 -25.95 -1.91 28.51
CA MET A 157 -26.56 -1.39 29.75
C MET A 157 -27.70 -0.43 29.44
N VAL A 158 -28.53 -0.15 30.43
CA VAL A 158 -29.60 0.86 30.31
C VAL A 158 -29.02 2.27 30.46
N LYS A 159 -28.00 2.48 31.30
CA LYS A 159 -27.38 3.79 31.54
C LYS A 159 -25.88 3.78 31.23
N VAL A 160 -25.39 4.86 30.60
CA VAL A 160 -23.96 5.06 30.31
C VAL A 160 -23.13 5.11 31.61
N LYS A 161 -23.70 5.72 32.66
CA LYS A 161 -23.05 5.83 33.98
C LYS A 161 -22.70 4.48 34.59
N ASP A 162 -23.54 3.47 34.40
CA ASP A 162 -23.29 2.12 34.94
C ASP A 162 -22.07 1.48 34.27
N LYS A 163 -21.93 1.67 32.95
CA LYS A 163 -20.76 1.23 32.17
C LYS A 163 -19.50 1.92 32.66
N GLU A 164 -19.53 3.24 32.84
CA GLU A 164 -18.37 4.00 33.31
C GLU A 164 -17.91 3.56 34.70
N ARG A 165 -18.85 3.25 35.60
CA ARG A 165 -18.54 2.72 36.94
C ARG A 165 -17.85 1.37 36.87
N ILE A 166 -18.37 0.44 36.06
CA ILE A 166 -17.73 -0.88 35.87
C ILE A 166 -16.33 -0.74 35.27
N LEU A 167 -16.18 0.08 34.23
CA LEU A 167 -14.87 0.32 33.60
C LEU A 167 -13.87 0.97 34.56
N ARG A 168 -14.34 1.86 35.44
CA ARG A 168 -13.50 2.47 36.48
C ARG A 168 -13.06 1.44 37.50
N ALA A 169 -13.99 0.65 38.04
CA ALA A 169 -13.69 -0.42 38.99
C ALA A 169 -12.72 -1.45 38.39
N ALA A 170 -12.88 -1.82 37.12
CA ALA A 170 -11.96 -2.72 36.43
C ALA A 170 -10.53 -2.15 36.34
N ARG A 171 -10.38 -0.85 36.03
CA ARG A 171 -9.07 -0.17 35.99
C ARG A 171 -8.45 -0.06 37.38
N GLU A 172 -9.24 0.22 38.40
CA GLU A 172 -8.78 0.28 39.79
C GLU A 172 -8.30 -1.09 40.26
N LYS A 173 -9.06 -2.15 40.01
CA LYS A 173 -8.67 -3.53 40.29
C LYS A 173 -7.36 -3.91 39.57
N GLN A 174 -7.19 -3.51 38.31
CA GLN A 174 -5.94 -3.76 37.57
C GLN A 174 -4.73 -3.04 38.18
N ARG A 175 -4.91 -1.87 38.79
CA ARG A 175 -3.82 -1.15 39.49
C ARG A 175 -3.48 -1.75 40.86
N GLN A 176 -4.36 -2.57 41.41
CA GLN A 176 -4.19 -3.25 42.71
C GLN A 176 -3.58 -4.66 42.57
N LEU A 177 -3.48 -5.16 41.33
CA LEU A 177 -2.75 -6.37 40.93
C LEU A 177 -1.31 -6.02 40.56
#